data_AF-A0A7X8PYM2-F1
#
_entry.id   AF-A0A7X8PYM2-F1
#
_cell.length_a   1.000
_cell.length_b   1.000
_cell.length_c   1.000
_cell.angle_alpha   90.00
_cell.angle_beta   90.00
_cell.angle_gamma   90.00
#
_symmetry.space_group_name_H-M   'P 1'
#
loop_
_entity.id
_entity.type
_entity.pdbx_description
1 polymer ?
#
loop_
_entity_poly.entity_id
_entity_poly.type
_entity_poly.pdbx_seq_one_letter_code
_entity_poly.pdbx_strand_id
1 'polypeptide(L)'
;QNQILSKSGKGYERRIAALTAKDPTGVDGVKMLSIEKSGYKRDFEEIKHSQDSGGFTHEYLKEILEGYDESGTIGSKNNYKYREYIKDGQDLYKIIEKTTVTIRVNPENLKVYTNIDMPDGKYRVAAWIGDIALSDSTNAYKGLGTLKGIYNLDVIEVTVNGTLYDDQNAVIGN
;
A
#
# COMPACT_ATOMS: atom_id res chain seq x y z
N GLN A 1 12.86 -13.57 12.28
CA GLN A 1 14.27 -13.36 11.83
C GLN A 1 15.20 -13.06 13.01
N ASN A 2 15.98 -14.05 13.50
CA ASN A 2 17.01 -13.89 14.56
C ASN A 2 18.31 -14.61 14.14
N GLN A 3 18.90 -14.21 13.02
CA GLN A 3 20.19 -14.77 12.60
C GLN A 3 21.34 -13.98 13.21
N ILE A 4 22.34 -14.70 13.70
CA ILE A 4 23.59 -14.14 14.20
C ILE A 4 24.21 -13.30 13.08
N LEU A 5 24.45 -12.01 13.35
CA LEU A 5 25.16 -11.14 12.43
C LEU A 5 26.62 -11.57 12.40
N SER A 6 27.12 -11.93 11.21
CA SER A 6 28.55 -12.20 11.00
C SER A 6 29.34 -10.91 11.25
N LYS A 7 30.47 -11.06 11.97
CA LYS A 7 31.39 -9.95 12.24
C LYS A 7 32.15 -9.63 10.95
N SER A 8 32.07 -8.38 10.49
CA SER A 8 32.81 -7.86 9.33
C SER A 8 33.78 -6.78 9.83
N GLY A 9 35.05 -7.16 10.03
CA GLY A 9 36.06 -6.26 10.58
C GLY A 9 35.75 -5.84 12.02
N LYS A 10 35.71 -4.52 12.29
CA LYS A 10 35.39 -3.96 13.62
C LYS A 10 33.88 -3.87 13.91
N GLY A 11 33.01 -4.18 12.95
CA GLY A 11 31.56 -4.06 13.10
C GLY A 11 30.81 -5.36 12.76
N TYR A 12 29.49 -5.33 12.92
CA TYR A 12 28.59 -6.39 12.47
C TYR A 12 28.12 -6.10 11.04
N GLU A 13 27.90 -7.14 10.23
CA GLU A 13 27.24 -6.99 8.93
C GLU A 13 25.89 -6.29 9.09
N ARG A 14 25.66 -5.23 8.32
CA ARG A 14 24.35 -4.57 8.24
C ARG A 14 23.44 -5.43 7.38
N ARG A 15 22.40 -5.99 7.98
CA ARG A 15 21.32 -6.67 7.25
C ARG A 15 20.03 -5.92 7.46
N ILE A 16 19.27 -5.77 6.38
CA ILE A 16 17.91 -5.24 6.44
C ILE A 16 17.07 -6.30 7.17
N ALA A 17 16.54 -5.93 8.33
CA ALA A 17 15.50 -6.70 8.99
C ALA A 17 14.16 -6.36 8.33
N ALA A 18 13.34 -7.37 8.03
CA ALA A 18 12.05 -7.19 7.40
C ALA A 18 10.98 -7.96 8.18
N LEU A 19 10.08 -7.22 8.83
CA LEU A 19 8.87 -7.78 9.40
C LEU A 19 7.81 -7.88 8.31
N THR A 20 7.12 -9.01 8.23
CA THR A 20 6.04 -9.21 7.26
C THR A 20 4.78 -9.68 7.95
N ALA A 21 3.64 -9.60 7.26
CA ALA A 21 2.39 -10.19 7.77
C ALA A 21 2.53 -11.69 8.13
N LYS A 22 3.39 -12.41 7.39
CA LYS A 22 3.64 -13.86 7.56
C LYS A 22 4.67 -14.16 8.66
N ASP A 23 5.66 -13.29 8.81
CA ASP A 23 6.65 -13.33 9.88
C ASP A 23 6.66 -11.97 10.61
N PRO A 24 5.70 -11.74 11.53
CA PRO A 24 5.58 -10.49 12.28
C PRO A 24 6.52 -10.44 13.50
N THR A 25 7.33 -11.47 13.70
CA THR A 25 8.10 -11.68 14.92
C THR A 25 9.46 -11.00 14.80
N GLY A 26 9.69 -10.03 15.68
CA GLY A 26 10.93 -9.27 15.74
C GLY A 26 11.85 -9.74 16.87
N VAL A 27 12.38 -8.76 17.60
CA VAL A 27 13.32 -8.95 18.71
C VAL A 27 12.69 -9.82 19.80
N ASP A 28 13.50 -10.68 20.41
CA ASP A 28 13.13 -11.58 21.51
C ASP A 28 11.92 -12.50 21.24
N GLY A 29 11.63 -12.77 19.96
CA GLY A 29 10.51 -13.64 19.60
C GLY A 29 9.14 -12.98 19.79
N VAL A 30 9.10 -11.66 19.98
CA VAL A 30 7.85 -10.92 20.19
C VAL A 30 7.25 -10.47 18.86
N LYS A 31 5.91 -10.49 18.76
CA LYS A 31 5.20 -9.94 17.60
C LYS A 31 5.29 -8.42 17.60
N MET A 32 6.08 -7.90 16.67
CA MET A 32 6.33 -6.46 16.52
C MET A 32 5.50 -5.81 15.42
N LEU A 33 4.78 -6.61 14.62
CA LEU A 33 3.91 -6.13 13.55
C LEU A 33 2.51 -6.72 13.71
N SER A 34 1.50 -5.86 13.76
CA SER A 34 0.09 -6.26 13.64
C SER A 34 -0.54 -5.63 12.40
N ILE A 35 -1.33 -6.43 11.68
CA ILE A 35 -2.08 -5.99 10.51
C ILE A 35 -3.51 -6.45 10.67
N GLU A 36 -4.42 -5.49 10.71
CA GLU A 36 -5.86 -5.71 10.78
C GLU A 36 -6.53 -5.17 9.53
N LYS A 37 -7.39 -5.98 8.92
CA LYS A 37 -8.24 -5.56 7.80
C LYS A 37 -9.67 -5.47 8.30
N SER A 38 -10.32 -4.34 8.10
CA SER A 38 -11.68 -4.12 8.54
C SER A 38 -12.44 -3.23 7.57
N GLY A 39 -13.77 -3.16 7.76
CA GLY A 39 -14.61 -2.20 7.04
C GLY A 39 -14.62 -2.37 5.52
N TYR A 40 -14.47 -3.60 5.02
CA TYR A 40 -14.67 -3.86 3.59
C TYR A 40 -16.10 -3.47 3.20
N LYS A 41 -16.21 -2.53 2.28
CA LYS A 41 -17.45 -2.08 1.68
C LYS A 41 -17.32 -2.15 0.17
N ARG A 42 -18.40 -2.59 -0.47
CA ARG A 42 -18.49 -2.66 -1.91
C ARG A 42 -19.81 -2.03 -2.33
N ASP A 43 -19.70 -0.93 -3.06
CA ASP A 43 -20.82 -0.22 -3.63
C ASP A 43 -20.83 -0.46 -5.13
N PHE A 44 -22.03 -0.62 -5.69
CA PHE A 44 -22.25 -0.85 -7.10
C PHE A 44 -23.21 0.20 -7.62
N GLU A 45 -22.82 0.82 -8.72
CA GLU A 45 -23.64 1.76 -9.47
C GLU A 45 -23.76 1.22 -10.89
N GLU A 46 -24.96 0.87 -11.33
CA GLU A 46 -25.19 0.40 -12.68
C GLU A 46 -25.02 1.56 -13.67
N ILE A 47 -24.16 1.37 -14.66
CA ILE A 47 -23.91 2.34 -15.73
C ILE A 47 -24.98 2.14 -16.80
N LYS A 48 -25.97 3.03 -16.79
CA LYS A 48 -27.10 2.99 -17.72
C LYS A 48 -26.66 3.27 -19.16
N HIS A 49 -27.22 2.52 -20.08
CA HIS A 49 -27.05 2.69 -21.52
C HIS A 49 -28.36 2.36 -22.25
N SER A 50 -28.37 2.61 -23.55
CA SER A 50 -29.46 2.29 -24.46
C SER A 50 -28.83 1.84 -25.77
N GLN A 51 -29.38 0.77 -26.35
CA GLN A 51 -29.04 0.35 -27.71
C GLN A 51 -29.69 1.22 -28.79
N ASP A 52 -30.71 2.00 -28.45
CA ASP A 52 -31.46 2.79 -29.43
C ASP A 52 -30.67 4.03 -29.88
N SER A 53 -30.67 4.26 -31.19
CA SER A 53 -30.01 5.44 -31.76
C SER A 53 -30.64 6.73 -31.24
N GLY A 54 -29.86 7.48 -30.46
CA GLY A 54 -30.30 8.75 -29.85
C GLY A 54 -30.84 8.60 -28.43
N GLY A 55 -30.89 7.37 -27.91
CA GLY A 55 -31.17 7.09 -26.51
C GLY A 55 -30.06 7.56 -25.56
N PHE A 56 -30.34 7.45 -24.26
CA PHE A 56 -29.37 7.81 -23.23
C PHE A 56 -28.21 6.79 -23.19
N THR A 57 -26.98 7.29 -23.18
CA THR A 57 -25.77 6.51 -22.92
C THR A 57 -24.94 7.28 -21.92
N HIS A 58 -24.43 6.62 -20.88
CA HIS A 58 -23.57 7.27 -19.89
C HIS A 58 -22.28 7.83 -20.54
N GLU A 59 -21.79 8.97 -20.06
CA GLU A 59 -20.64 9.70 -20.61
C GLU A 59 -19.37 8.84 -20.71
N TYR A 60 -18.99 8.12 -19.65
CA TYR A 60 -17.87 7.16 -19.68
C TYR A 60 -17.92 6.15 -20.83
N LEU A 61 -19.12 5.71 -21.23
CA LEU A 61 -19.27 4.78 -22.33
C LEU A 61 -19.08 5.51 -23.66
N LYS A 62 -19.56 6.74 -23.77
CA LYS A 62 -19.39 7.57 -24.98
C LYS A 62 -17.94 7.99 -25.22
N GLU A 63 -17.13 8.13 -24.17
CA GLU A 63 -15.69 8.38 -24.30
C GLU A 63 -14.94 7.19 -24.93
N ILE A 64 -15.49 5.97 -24.81
CA ILE A 64 -14.87 4.73 -25.30
C ILE A 64 -15.47 4.29 -26.64
N LEU A 65 -16.77 4.49 -26.83
CA LEU A 65 -17.53 4.06 -28.01
C LEU A 65 -17.39 5.06 -29.16
N GLU A 66 -17.28 4.53 -30.38
CA GLU A 66 -17.21 5.34 -31.60
C GLU A 66 -18.57 5.92 -32.03
N GLY A 67 -18.56 7.10 -32.65
CA GLY A 67 -19.76 7.78 -33.17
C GLY A 67 -20.40 8.76 -32.19
N TYR A 68 -19.66 9.15 -31.15
CA TYR A 68 -20.02 10.14 -30.13
C TYR A 68 -19.07 11.34 -30.17
N ASP A 69 -19.54 12.48 -29.65
CA ASP A 69 -18.73 13.70 -29.58
C ASP A 69 -17.68 13.58 -28.47
N GLU A 70 -18.06 12.92 -27.39
CA GLU A 70 -17.26 12.65 -26.20
C GLU A 70 -16.00 11.79 -26.49
N SER A 71 -16.08 10.87 -27.46
CA SER A 71 -14.90 10.13 -27.96
C SER A 71 -14.13 10.87 -29.07
N GLY A 72 -14.58 12.05 -29.50
CA GLY A 72 -14.00 12.78 -30.62
C GLY A 72 -14.24 12.15 -31.99
N THR A 73 -15.23 11.24 -32.11
CA THR A 73 -15.48 10.43 -33.30
C THR A 73 -16.87 10.68 -33.92
N ILE A 74 -17.49 11.83 -33.65
CA ILE A 74 -18.82 12.16 -34.16
C ILE A 74 -18.92 12.12 -35.71
N GLY A 75 -17.79 12.33 -36.40
CA GLY A 75 -17.67 12.17 -37.85
C GLY A 75 -18.07 10.77 -38.34
N SER A 76 -17.85 9.72 -37.56
CA SER A 76 -18.24 8.34 -37.90
C SER A 76 -19.75 8.22 -38.04
N LYS A 77 -20.51 8.89 -37.17
CA LYS A 77 -21.97 8.96 -37.26
C LYS A 77 -22.41 9.84 -38.42
N ASN A 78 -21.86 11.05 -38.51
CA ASN A 78 -22.35 12.07 -39.45
C ASN A 78 -22.02 11.73 -40.91
N ASN A 79 -20.84 11.17 -41.17
CA ASN A 79 -20.34 10.92 -42.52
C ASN A 79 -20.58 9.49 -42.99
N TYR A 80 -20.56 8.51 -42.07
CA TYR A 80 -20.59 7.09 -42.41
C TYR A 80 -21.79 6.32 -41.81
N LYS A 81 -22.66 7.00 -41.05
CA LYS A 81 -23.80 6.39 -40.35
C LYS A 81 -23.38 5.24 -39.41
N TYR A 82 -22.15 5.29 -38.91
CA TYR A 82 -21.59 4.30 -38.00
C TYR A 82 -21.59 4.84 -36.56
N ARG A 83 -22.01 3.99 -35.63
CA ARG A 83 -21.99 4.26 -34.20
C ARG A 83 -21.94 2.95 -33.42
N GLU A 84 -21.07 2.88 -32.44
CA GLU A 84 -21.01 1.76 -31.51
C GLU A 84 -22.04 1.94 -30.40
N TYR A 85 -22.60 0.83 -29.93
CA TYR A 85 -23.53 0.82 -28.82
C TYR A 85 -23.39 -0.49 -28.05
N ILE A 86 -23.87 -0.47 -26.81
CA ILE A 86 -23.96 -1.66 -25.96
C ILE A 86 -25.38 -2.20 -26.12
N LYS A 87 -25.47 -3.49 -26.46
CA LYS A 87 -26.74 -4.15 -26.71
C LYS A 87 -27.47 -4.40 -25.39
N ASP A 88 -28.79 -4.23 -25.39
CA ASP A 88 -29.61 -4.54 -24.21
C ASP A 88 -29.40 -6.00 -23.76
N GLY A 89 -29.38 -6.20 -22.44
CA GLY A 89 -29.03 -7.47 -21.81
C GLY A 89 -27.54 -7.62 -21.44
N GLN A 90 -26.74 -6.57 -21.62
CA GLN A 90 -25.38 -6.47 -21.11
C GLN A 90 -25.32 -5.46 -19.97
N ASP A 91 -25.00 -5.89 -18.75
CA ASP A 91 -24.94 -4.99 -17.60
C ASP A 91 -23.51 -4.49 -17.35
N LEU A 92 -23.37 -3.18 -17.15
CA LEU A 92 -22.11 -2.55 -16.74
C LEU A 92 -22.27 -1.90 -15.38
N TYR A 93 -21.25 -2.04 -14.53
CA TYR A 93 -21.26 -1.50 -13.18
C TYR A 93 -19.97 -0.73 -12.91
N LYS A 94 -20.12 0.44 -12.30
CA LYS A 94 -19.06 1.08 -11.54
C LYS A 94 -19.03 0.45 -10.16
N ILE A 95 -17.89 -0.14 -9.83
CA ILE A 95 -17.68 -0.84 -8.56
C ILE A 95 -16.72 0.00 -7.73
N ILE A 96 -17.16 0.41 -6.54
CA ILE A 96 -16.31 1.10 -5.57
C ILE A 96 -16.05 0.14 -4.43
N GLU A 97 -14.80 -0.26 -4.27
CA GLU A 97 -14.35 -1.09 -3.15
C GLU A 97 -13.53 -0.26 -2.18
N LYS A 98 -13.90 -0.32 -0.89
CA LYS A 98 -13.17 0.37 0.18
C LYS A 98 -12.82 -0.63 1.26
N THR A 99 -11.54 -0.66 1.66
CA THR A 99 -11.05 -1.46 2.79
C THR A 99 -10.23 -0.58 3.70
N THR A 100 -10.37 -0.75 5.01
CA THR A 100 -9.46 -0.15 5.98
C THR A 100 -8.41 -1.17 6.38
N VAL A 101 -7.14 -0.81 6.24
CA VAL A 101 -6.01 -1.61 6.72
C VAL A 101 -5.31 -0.83 7.83
N THR A 102 -5.25 -1.40 9.01
CA THR A 102 -4.53 -0.84 10.16
C THR A 102 -3.23 -1.60 10.34
N ILE A 103 -2.12 -0.89 10.26
CA ILE A 103 -0.77 -1.42 10.48
C ILE A 103 -0.26 -0.83 11.79
N ARG A 104 0.11 -1.68 12.74
CA ARG A 104 0.72 -1.25 14.01
C ARG A 104 2.11 -1.87 14.14
N VAL A 105 3.11 -1.03 14.40
CA VAL A 105 4.48 -1.44 14.70
C VAL A 105 4.73 -1.26 16.19
N ASN A 106 5.29 -2.28 16.83
CA ASN A 106 5.49 -2.34 18.28
C ASN A 106 4.21 -2.03 19.08
N PRO A 107 3.12 -2.80 18.90
CA PRO A 107 1.81 -2.47 19.45
C PRO A 107 1.79 -2.33 20.98
N GLU A 108 2.65 -3.08 21.67
CA GLU A 108 2.78 -3.06 23.15
C GLU A 108 3.78 -2.01 23.64
N ASN A 109 4.32 -1.18 22.74
CA ASN A 109 5.31 -0.13 23.05
C ASN A 109 6.50 -0.66 23.89
N LEU A 110 7.02 -1.83 23.51
CA LEU A 110 8.13 -2.47 24.19
C LEU A 110 9.42 -1.67 23.97
N LYS A 111 10.22 -1.57 25.02
CA LYS A 111 11.59 -1.07 24.91
C LYS A 111 12.44 -2.14 24.23
N VAL A 112 13.18 -1.75 23.21
CA VAL A 112 14.08 -2.64 22.46
C VAL A 112 15.49 -2.07 22.46
N TYR A 113 16.48 -2.95 22.51
CA TYR A 113 17.87 -2.54 22.34
C TYR A 113 18.09 -2.08 20.89
N THR A 114 18.78 -0.95 20.75
CA THR A 114 19.23 -0.44 19.47
C THR A 114 20.69 -0.83 19.23
N ASN A 115 21.28 -0.34 18.14
CA ASN A 115 22.71 -0.50 17.89
C ASN A 115 23.53 0.14 19.03
N ILE A 116 24.56 -0.56 19.50
CA ILE A 116 25.47 -0.12 20.57
C ILE A 116 26.13 1.24 20.30
N ASP A 117 26.37 1.58 19.04
CA ASP A 117 27.03 2.83 18.64
C ASP A 117 26.03 4.00 18.48
N MET A 118 24.74 3.79 18.75
CA MET A 118 23.72 4.82 18.63
C MET A 118 23.72 5.69 19.89
N PRO A 119 24.09 6.99 19.82
CA PRO A 119 24.17 7.83 21.00
C PRO A 119 22.78 8.13 21.57
N ASP A 120 22.74 8.44 22.87
CA ASP A 120 21.52 8.90 23.53
C ASP A 120 20.98 10.16 22.85
N GLY A 121 19.66 10.19 22.66
CA GLY A 121 19.01 11.30 21.98
C GLY A 121 17.69 10.95 21.33
N LYS A 122 17.13 11.96 20.65
CA LYS A 122 15.86 11.88 19.94
C LYS A 122 16.10 11.57 18.47
N TYR A 123 15.41 10.58 17.96
CA TYR A 123 15.50 10.12 16.58
C TYR A 123 14.12 10.13 15.94
N ARG A 124 14.08 10.38 14.64
CA ARG A 124 12.84 10.36 13.85
C ARG A 124 12.75 9.06 13.07
N VAL A 125 11.63 8.38 13.20
CA VAL A 125 11.29 7.19 12.39
C VAL A 125 10.19 7.60 11.43
N ALA A 126 10.47 7.53 10.14
CA ALA A 126 9.50 7.81 9.10
C ALA A 126 8.88 6.51 8.57
N ALA A 127 7.59 6.56 8.28
CA ALA A 127 6.83 5.49 7.64
C ALA A 127 6.40 5.92 6.24
N TRP A 128 6.42 4.96 5.31
CA TRP A 128 5.93 5.14 3.96
C TRP A 128 5.35 3.85 3.41
N ILE A 129 4.50 3.98 2.39
CA ILE A 129 4.03 2.89 1.54
C ILE A 129 4.85 2.98 0.26
N GLY A 130 5.56 1.91 -0.10
CA GLY A 130 6.29 1.84 -1.36
C GLY A 130 5.37 1.62 -2.56
N ASP A 131 5.91 1.82 -3.75
CA ASP A 131 5.26 1.45 -5.01
C ASP A 131 4.94 -0.06 -5.04
N ILE A 132 3.76 -0.41 -5.57
CA ILE A 132 3.31 -1.80 -5.72
C ILE A 132 3.17 -2.10 -7.20
N ALA A 133 4.03 -2.98 -7.72
CA ALA A 133 3.89 -3.51 -9.06
C ALA A 133 2.66 -4.42 -9.12
N LEU A 134 1.67 -4.09 -9.95
CA LEU A 134 0.46 -4.89 -10.12
C LEU A 134 0.67 -6.07 -11.07
N SER A 135 1.76 -6.05 -11.86
CA SER A 135 2.13 -7.11 -12.82
C SER A 135 2.15 -8.50 -12.21
N ASP A 136 2.45 -8.60 -10.93
CA ASP A 136 2.60 -9.87 -10.20
C ASP A 136 1.28 -10.36 -9.60
N SER A 137 0.18 -9.62 -9.80
CA SER A 137 -1.16 -10.02 -9.34
C SER A 137 -1.78 -11.09 -10.24
N THR A 138 -2.60 -11.97 -9.65
CA THR A 138 -3.30 -13.04 -10.37
C THR A 138 -4.61 -12.60 -11.03
N ASN A 139 -5.01 -11.35 -10.82
CA ASN A 139 -6.29 -10.81 -11.30
C ASN A 139 -6.09 -9.87 -12.49
N ALA A 140 -7.19 -9.26 -12.95
CA ALA A 140 -7.18 -8.37 -14.11
C ALA A 140 -6.31 -7.12 -13.94
N TYR A 141 -5.95 -6.76 -12.70
CA TYR A 141 -5.16 -5.55 -12.42
C TYR A 141 -3.70 -5.65 -12.85
N LYS A 142 -3.21 -6.83 -13.24
CA LYS A 142 -1.85 -7.01 -13.77
C LYS A 142 -1.50 -6.16 -14.98
N GLY A 143 -2.51 -5.73 -15.75
CA GLY A 143 -2.34 -4.84 -16.90
C GLY A 143 -2.18 -3.36 -16.53
N LEU A 144 -2.41 -2.98 -15.27
CA LEU A 144 -2.51 -1.58 -14.85
C LEU A 144 -1.17 -0.96 -14.40
N GLY A 145 -0.04 -1.68 -14.53
CA GLY A 145 1.29 -1.16 -14.22
C GLY A 145 1.58 -1.11 -12.71
N THR A 146 1.96 0.06 -12.19
CA THR A 146 2.43 0.25 -10.81
C THR A 146 1.51 1.19 -10.05
N LEU A 147 0.99 0.72 -8.92
CA LEU A 147 0.31 1.58 -7.95
C LEU A 147 1.36 2.40 -7.20
N LYS A 148 1.25 3.73 -7.25
CA LYS A 148 2.19 4.62 -6.59
C LYS A 148 1.98 4.66 -5.08
N GLY A 149 3.09 4.53 -4.36
CA GLY A 149 3.13 4.56 -2.90
C GLY A 149 2.93 5.97 -2.32
N ILE A 150 2.89 6.04 -0.99
CA ILE A 150 2.82 7.29 -0.21
C ILE A 150 4.11 7.42 0.59
N TYR A 151 5.00 8.30 0.16
CA TYR A 151 6.36 8.41 0.69
C TYR A 151 6.48 9.20 2.00
N ASN A 152 5.47 9.99 2.37
CA ASN A 152 5.43 10.75 3.62
C ASN A 152 4.17 10.38 4.41
N LEU A 153 4.08 9.13 4.87
CA LEU A 153 2.88 8.65 5.54
C LEU A 153 2.80 9.16 6.98
N ASP A 154 3.86 8.95 7.75
CA ASP A 154 3.92 9.33 9.16
C ASP A 154 5.37 9.51 9.61
N VAL A 155 5.59 10.30 10.67
CA VAL A 155 6.89 10.44 11.32
C VAL A 155 6.70 10.51 12.82
N ILE A 156 7.29 9.55 13.54
CA ILE A 156 7.31 9.53 15.00
C ILE A 156 8.70 9.90 15.54
N GLU A 157 8.74 10.42 16.76
CA GLU A 157 9.98 10.62 17.51
C GLU A 157 10.15 9.46 18.51
N VAL A 158 11.35 8.88 18.55
CA VAL A 158 11.76 7.88 19.53
C VAL A 158 12.96 8.42 20.31
N THR A 159 13.08 8.02 21.57
CA THR A 159 14.23 8.40 22.40
C THR A 159 15.08 7.17 22.66
N VAL A 160 16.37 7.25 22.34
CA VAL A 160 17.38 6.29 22.77
C VAL A 160 17.96 6.80 24.09
N ASN A 161 17.93 5.94 25.10
CA ASN A 161 18.53 6.18 26.41
C ASN A 161 19.29 4.92 26.82
N GLY A 162 20.46 5.11 27.43
CA GLY A 162 21.26 4.02 27.96
C GLY A 162 22.17 3.44 26.89
N THR A 163 23.45 3.74 27.04
CA THR A 163 24.51 3.09 26.27
C THR A 163 24.91 1.79 26.97
N LEU A 164 25.53 0.84 26.25
CA LEU A 164 26.17 -0.31 26.89
C LEU A 164 27.25 0.11 27.92
N TYR A 165 27.72 1.36 27.87
CA TYR A 165 28.65 1.92 28.85
C TYR A 165 27.99 2.24 30.20
N ASP A 166 26.68 2.53 30.22
CA ASP A 166 25.95 2.79 31.46
C ASP A 166 25.72 1.50 32.24
N ASP A 167 25.44 0.39 31.54
CA ASP A 167 25.23 -0.93 32.14
C ASP A 167 26.54 -1.62 32.58
N GLN A 168 27.71 -1.21 32.05
CA GLN A 168 29.01 -1.70 32.50
C GLN A 168 29.50 -1.03 33.79
N ASN A 169 28.98 0.15 34.13
CA ASN A 169 29.28 0.88 35.35
C ASN A 169 28.20 0.67 36.43
N ALA A 170 27.72 -0.56 36.60
CA ALA A 170 27.01 -0.93 37.80
C ALA A 170 27.96 -0.72 39.00
N VAL A 171 27.79 0.42 39.70
CA VAL A 171 28.40 0.62 41.01
C VAL A 171 27.82 -0.49 41.89
N ILE A 172 28.61 -1.52 42.15
CA ILE A 172 28.32 -2.50 43.20
C ILE A 172 28.34 -1.70 44.50
N GLY A 173 27.15 -1.29 44.96
CA GLY A 173 26.98 -0.61 46.23
C GLY A 173 27.49 -1.51 47.35
N ASN A 174 28.27 -0.90 48.25
CA ASN A 174 28.94 -1.49 49.41
C ASN A 174 28.09 -2.51 50.20
#